data_AF-A0A505IQ10-F1
#
_entry.id   AF-A0A505IQ10-F1
#
_cell.length_a   1.000
_cell.length_b   1.000
_cell.length_c   1.000
_cell.angle_alpha   90.00
_cell.angle_beta   90.00
_cell.angle_gamma   90.00
#
_symmetry.space_group_name_H-M   'P 1'
#
loop_
_entity.id
_entity.type
_entity.pdbx_description
1 polymer ?
#
loop_
_entity_poly.entity_id
_entity_poly.type
_entity_poly.pdbx_seq_one_letter_code
_entity_poly.pdbx_strand_id
1 'polypeptide(L)' 'MRKIYWLRRTAFLLTVFAMGTLIAGELPNWLKIMYPTAVMIWLIAYDDAIFEHRSRRWKEND' A
#
# COMPACT_ATOMS: atom_id res chain seq x y z
N MET A 1 -11.24 11.09 4.01
CA MET A 1 -11.02 11.13 2.54
C MET A 1 -9.56 11.33 2.12
N ARG A 2 -8.83 12.34 2.62
CA ARG A 2 -7.42 12.60 2.20
C ARG A 2 -6.47 11.41 2.44
N LYS A 3 -6.61 10.68 3.57
CA LYS A 3 -5.78 9.49 3.90
C LYS A 3 -5.87 8.38 2.84
N ILE A 4 -7.08 8.02 2.39
CA ILE A 4 -7.28 6.96 1.38
C ILE A 4 -6.69 7.37 0.02
N TYR A 5 -6.76 8.65 -0.34
CA TYR A 5 -6.14 9.16 -1.57
C TYR A 5 -4.61 9.03 -1.53
N TRP A 6 -3.98 9.37 -0.40
CA TRP A 6 -2.54 9.20 -0.21
C TRP A 6 -2.12 7.73 -0.27
N LEU A 7 -2.88 6.85 0.37
CA LEU A 7 -2.70 5.41 0.26
C LEU A 7 -2.75 4.97 -1.22
N ARG A 8 -3.80 5.32 -1.95
CA ARG A 8 -3.95 4.91 -3.35
C ARG A 8 -2.79 5.37 -4.25
N ARG A 9 -2.20 6.54 -3.97
CA ARG A 9 -1.00 7.05 -4.65
C ARG A 9 0.25 6.20 -4.35
N THR A 10 0.42 5.77 -3.10
CA THR A 10 1.54 4.90 -2.70
C THR A 10 1.41 3.50 -3.30
N ALA A 11 0.21 2.93 -3.40
CA ALA A 11 -0.03 1.70 -4.14
C ALA A 11 0.42 1.82 -5.60
N PHE A 12 0.04 2.92 -6.28
CA PHE A 12 0.44 3.15 -7.66
C PHE A 12 1.97 3.23 -7.83
N LEU A 13 2.65 3.93 -6.92
CA LEU A 13 4.11 4.00 -6.88
C LEU A 13 4.76 2.63 -6.67
N LEU A 14 4.23 1.81 -5.74
CA LEU A 14 4.70 0.45 -5.51
C LEU A 14 4.52 -0.42 -6.76
N THR A 15 3.38 -0.33 -7.45
CA THR A 15 3.13 -1.10 -8.68
C THR A 15 4.08 -0.71 -9.81
N VAL A 16 4.29 0.59 -10.04
CA VAL A 16 5.25 1.08 -11.05
C VAL A 16 6.67 0.63 -10.70
N PHE A 17 7.02 0.67 -9.41
CA PHE A 17 8.30 0.18 -8.94
C PHE A 17 8.46 -1.32 -9.18
N ALA A 18 7.47 -2.16 -8.83
CA ALA A 18 7.46 -3.58 -9.15
C ALA A 18 7.67 -3.83 -10.65
N MET A 19 6.95 -3.09 -11.49
CA MET A 19 7.04 -3.24 -12.94
C MET A 19 8.44 -2.89 -13.45
N GLY A 20 9.06 -1.84 -12.92
CA GLY A 20 10.45 -1.49 -13.20
C GLY A 20 11.43 -2.57 -12.73
N THR A 21 11.19 -3.18 -11.57
CA THR A 21 12.03 -4.28 -11.07
C THR A 21 11.93 -5.54 -11.93
N LEU A 22 10.76 -5.85 -12.50
CA LEU A 22 10.59 -7.00 -13.39
C LEU A 22 11.35 -6.85 -14.72
N ILE A 23 11.55 -5.61 -15.18
CA ILE A 23 12.30 -5.30 -16.40
C ILE A 23 13.82 -5.28 -16.11
N ALA A 24 14.21 -4.90 -14.89
CA ALA A 24 15.60 -4.90 -14.44
C ALA A 24 16.06 -6.32 -14.07
N GLY A 25 16.71 -7.02 -15.01
CA GLY A 25 17.07 -8.44 -14.88
C GLY A 25 17.84 -8.83 -13.61
N GLU A 26 18.76 -7.99 -13.12
CA GLU A 26 19.51 -8.26 -11.89
C GLU A 26 19.08 -7.36 -10.72
N LEU A 27 18.23 -7.91 -9.86
CA LEU A 27 17.82 -7.25 -8.61
C LEU A 27 18.65 -7.76 -7.42
N PRO A 28 19.15 -6.87 -6.57
CA PRO A 28 19.80 -7.25 -5.31
C PRO A 28 18.87 -8.10 -4.44
N ASN A 29 19.39 -9.16 -3.82
CA ASN A 29 18.59 -10.05 -2.97
C ASN A 29 17.90 -9.31 -1.81
N TRP A 30 18.54 -8.27 -1.27
CA TRP A 30 17.94 -7.44 -0.21
C TRP A 30 16.70 -6.68 -0.71
N LEU A 31 16.70 -6.25 -1.98
CA LEU A 31 15.56 -5.57 -2.60
C LEU A 31 14.39 -6.53 -2.84
N LYS A 32 14.67 -7.78 -3.23
CA LYS A 32 13.65 -8.83 -3.38
C LYS A 32 12.91 -9.16 -2.08
N ILE A 33 13.57 -8.95 -0.93
CA ILE A 33 12.98 -9.18 0.39
C ILE A 33 12.29 -7.91 0.89
N MET A 34 12.96 -6.75 0.80
CA MET A 34 12.39 -5.48 1.24
C MET A 34 11.10 -5.11 0.52
N TYR A 35 11.02 -5.36 -0.79
CA TYR A 35 9.86 -4.99 -1.59
C TYR A 35 8.55 -5.65 -1.11
N PRO A 36 8.42 -7.00 -1.03
CA PRO A 36 7.22 -7.63 -0.52
C PRO A 36 6.94 -7.28 0.95
N THR A 37 7.96 -7.08 1.78
CA THR A 37 7.78 -6.61 3.16
C THR A 37 7.15 -5.21 3.20
N ALA A 38 7.63 -4.28 2.37
CA ALA A 38 7.07 -2.94 2.26
C ALA A 38 5.63 -2.95 1.71
N VAL A 39 5.33 -3.82 0.74
CA VAL A 39 3.97 -4.02 0.21
C VAL A 39 3.03 -4.54 1.30
N MET A 40 3.47 -5.50 2.11
CA MET A 40 2.67 -6.04 3.23
C MET A 40 2.39 -4.98 4.30
N ILE A 41 3.40 -4.22 4.72
CA ILE A 41 3.21 -3.10 5.67
C ILE A 41 2.22 -2.07 5.09
N TRP A 42 2.34 -1.79 3.80
CA TRP A 42 1.45 -0.85 3.12
C TRP A 42 0.00 -1.36 3.09
N LEU A 43 -0.22 -2.65 2.81
CA LEU A 43 -1.55 -3.28 2.85
C LEU A 43 -2.18 -3.23 4.24
N ILE A 44 -1.42 -3.51 5.29
CA ILE A 44 -1.90 -3.42 6.67
C ILE A 44 -2.36 -1.99 6.99
N ALA A 45 -1.57 -0.98 6.61
CA ALA A 45 -1.94 0.41 6.79
C ALA A 45 -3.16 0.84 5.95
N TYR A 46 -3.34 0.24 4.77
CA TYR A 46 -4.52 0.45 3.93
C TYR A 46 -5.79 -0.11 4.57
N ASP A 47 -5.72 -1.34 5.07
CA ASP A 47 -6.84 -1.99 5.73
C ASP A 47 -7.27 -1.22 6.98
N ASP A 48 -6.31 -0.82 7.82
CA ASP A 48 -6.59 -0.02 9.01
C ASP A 48 -7.26 1.32 8.65
N ALA A 49 -6.76 2.01 7.62
CA ALA A 49 -7.37 3.25 7.14
C ALA A 49 -8.79 3.05 6.56
N ILE A 50 -9.08 1.92 5.93
CA ILE A 50 -10.42 1.57 5.48
C ILE A 50 -11.33 1.25 6.66
N PHE A 51 -10.85 0.48 7.64
CA PHE A 51 -11.61 0.12 8.84
C PHE A 51 -12.00 1.37 9.62
N GLU A 52 -11.06 2.29 9.86
CA GLU A 52 -11.31 3.60 10.49
C GLU A 52 -12.34 4.42 9.71
N HIS A 53 -12.27 4.40 8.38
CA HIS A 53 -13.24 5.16 7.56
C HIS A 53 -14.63 4.52 7.56
N ARG A 54 -14.70 3.18 7.69
CA ARG A 54 -15.97 2.44 7.79
C ARG A 54 -16.58 2.63 9.16
N SER A 55 -15.81 2.47 10.24
CA SER A 55 -16.27 2.59 11.64
C SER A 55 -16.85 3.97 11.94
N ARG A 56 -16.22 5.04 11.43
CA ARG A 56 -16.76 6.40 11.51
C ARG A 56 -18.11 6.55 10.82
N ARG A 57 -18.29 5.91 9.66
CA ARG A 57 -19.56 5.93 8.94
C ARG A 57 -20.68 5.19 9.67
N TRP A 58 -20.35 4.14 10.42
CA TRP A 58 -21.34 3.44 11.26
C TRP A 58 -21.78 4.30 12.44
N LYS A 59 -20.84 4.96 13.15
CA LYS A 59 -21.15 5.88 14.27
C LYS A 59 -21.94 7.14 13.89
N GLU A 60 -21.98 7.53 12.62
CA GLU A 60 -22.73 8.69 12.13
C GLU A 60 -24.19 8.34 11.75
N ASN A 61 -24.51 7.05 11.64
CA ASN A 61 -25.86 6.56 11.31
C ASN A 61 -26.63 5.95 12.51
N ASP A 62 -26.06 6.00 13.71
CA ASP A 62 -26.69 5.69 15.01
C ASP A 62 -26.99 7.00 15.75
#